data_AF-W9Z938-F1
#
_entry.id   AF-W9Z938-F1
#
_cell.length_a   1.000
_cell.length_b   1.000
_cell.length_c   1.000
_cell.angle_alpha   90.00
_cell.angle_beta   90.00
_cell.angle_gamma   90.00
#
_symmetry.space_group_name_H-M   'P 1'
#
loop_
_entity.id
_entity.type
_entity.pdbx_description
1 polymer ?
#
loop_
_entity_poly.entity_id
_entity_poly.type
_entity_poly.pdbx_seq_one_letter_code
_entity_poly.pdbx_strand_id
1 'polypeptide(L)'
;MNMTSTPPATPKRQRNNAASDNVAQNVLCGIEEKSREIRFHGHNVKRLATKLQARARRALQDPRIDDDDLKDSWEALLLLIESKTAAASKDKAHKAQVWELQRRLKEQRTITKKTRFNMHIRDWIHDIHNRVKAGEKLIIDQYCEEVRKQLTESGMSGELARRTADKFKTFAACKGHQISETFTRVQPEIAAIKVWHSAGRTAEPPATPYLDRVARLCARVGLDRKTYIDLMALCDERDRSAHHPPPHFGNYLDQNGNVKWSKVHNACDRRKRYYRKLRGKGKFTQEQYALLRNVTGTWYKVYVSGWNADGTPTLAKGVDKILDEYMKKLQKSDPSAPTIPDSPYEEGKWDDLL
;
A
#
# COMPACT_ATOMS: atom_id res chain seq x y z
N MET A 1 -32.45 -75.16 -77.17
CA MET A 1 -33.24 -73.92 -77.22
C MET A 1 -33.41 -73.42 -75.80
N ASN A 2 -33.03 -72.15 -75.60
CA ASN A 2 -33.16 -71.40 -74.35
C ASN A 2 -34.62 -71.31 -73.89
N MET A 3 -34.84 -71.20 -72.58
CA MET A 3 -35.62 -70.13 -71.96
C MET A 3 -35.38 -70.19 -70.43
N THR A 4 -34.57 -69.23 -69.99
CA THR A 4 -34.16 -68.90 -68.63
C THR A 4 -35.35 -68.32 -67.85
N SER A 5 -35.64 -68.85 -66.66
CA SER A 5 -36.56 -68.26 -65.70
C SER A 5 -35.82 -67.27 -64.79
N THR A 6 -36.12 -65.98 -64.95
CA THR A 6 -35.62 -64.91 -64.08
C THR A 6 -36.49 -64.79 -62.82
N PRO A 7 -35.94 -64.72 -61.59
CA PRO A 7 -36.73 -64.45 -60.39
C PRO A 7 -37.25 -63.00 -60.37
N PRO A 8 -38.37 -62.71 -59.69
CA PRO A 8 -38.96 -61.38 -59.68
C PRO A 8 -38.07 -60.37 -58.94
N ALA A 9 -37.94 -59.19 -59.54
CA ALA A 9 -37.20 -58.07 -58.99
C ALA A 9 -37.79 -57.61 -57.65
N THR A 10 -36.91 -57.45 -56.66
CA THR A 10 -37.19 -56.79 -55.37
C THR A 10 -37.81 -55.41 -55.60
N PRO A 11 -38.83 -54.98 -54.83
CA PRO A 11 -39.46 -53.69 -55.08
C PRO A 11 -38.45 -52.55 -54.87
N LYS A 12 -38.27 -51.71 -55.89
CA LYS A 12 -37.56 -50.43 -55.78
C LYS A 12 -38.22 -49.62 -54.67
N ARG A 13 -37.48 -49.37 -53.59
CA ARG A 13 -37.87 -48.46 -52.51
C ARG A 13 -38.10 -47.07 -53.13
N GLN A 14 -39.35 -46.66 -53.26
CA GLN A 14 -39.70 -45.28 -53.60
C GLN A 14 -39.15 -44.38 -52.49
N ARG A 15 -38.10 -43.59 -52.81
CA ARG A 15 -37.66 -42.49 -51.96
C ARG A 15 -38.62 -41.33 -52.23
N ASN A 16 -39.44 -41.03 -51.23
CA ASN A 16 -40.26 -39.84 -51.19
C ASN A 16 -39.38 -38.60 -51.33
N ASN A 17 -39.63 -37.79 -52.36
CA ASN A 17 -39.16 -36.41 -52.45
C ASN A 17 -39.92 -35.57 -51.42
N ALA A 18 -39.58 -35.72 -50.14
CA ALA A 18 -39.77 -34.68 -49.16
C ALA A 18 -38.52 -33.79 -49.22
N ALA A 19 -38.66 -32.47 -49.08
CA ALA A 19 -37.56 -31.52 -49.02
C ALA A 19 -36.47 -32.01 -48.05
N SER A 20 -35.45 -32.67 -48.61
CA SER A 20 -34.36 -33.25 -47.83
C SER A 20 -33.39 -32.12 -47.55
N ASP A 21 -33.18 -31.83 -46.27
CA ASP A 21 -31.93 -31.25 -45.79
C ASP A 21 -30.77 -31.92 -46.53
N ASN A 22 -30.19 -31.22 -47.51
CA ASN A 22 -29.09 -31.77 -48.27
C ASN A 22 -27.86 -31.73 -47.36
N VAL A 23 -27.52 -32.87 -46.77
CA VAL A 23 -26.42 -33.02 -45.81
C VAL A 23 -25.13 -32.41 -46.37
N ALA A 24 -24.83 -32.61 -47.65
CA ALA A 24 -23.66 -32.03 -48.29
C ALA A 24 -23.72 -30.49 -48.34
N GLN A 25 -24.88 -29.90 -48.64
CA GLN A 25 -25.06 -28.44 -48.61
C GLN A 25 -24.90 -27.87 -47.19
N ASN A 26 -25.48 -28.53 -46.19
CA ASN A 26 -25.39 -28.13 -44.79
C ASN A 26 -23.94 -28.20 -44.27
N VAL A 27 -23.18 -29.22 -44.65
CA VAL A 27 -21.75 -29.34 -44.32
C VAL A 27 -20.94 -28.22 -44.99
N LEU A 28 -21.23 -27.88 -46.25
CA LEU A 28 -20.53 -26.78 -46.93
C LEU A 28 -20.80 -25.42 -46.28
N CYS A 29 -22.07 -25.12 -45.97
CA CYS A 29 -22.45 -23.92 -45.22
C CYS A 29 -21.79 -23.90 -43.84
N GLY A 30 -21.81 -25.00 -43.09
CA GLY A 30 -21.19 -25.09 -41.77
C GLY A 30 -19.67 -24.88 -41.78
N ILE A 31 -18.95 -25.40 -42.79
CA ILE A 31 -17.51 -25.16 -42.97
C ILE A 31 -17.22 -23.67 -43.24
N GLU A 32 -18.08 -23.00 -44.02
CA GLU A 32 -17.94 -21.57 -44.29
C GLU A 32 -18.19 -20.72 -43.04
N GLU A 33 -19.26 -21.03 -42.30
CA GLU A 33 -19.59 -20.40 -41.02
C GLU A 33 -18.45 -20.54 -40.00
N LYS A 34 -17.83 -21.73 -39.91
CA LYS A 34 -16.70 -22.02 -39.00
C LYS A 34 -15.33 -21.70 -39.58
N SER A 35 -15.26 -20.98 -40.71
CA SER A 35 -14.00 -20.71 -41.41
C SER A 35 -12.96 -19.95 -40.58
N ARG A 36 -13.40 -19.15 -39.60
CA ARG A 36 -12.50 -18.42 -38.68
C ARG A 36 -11.86 -19.37 -37.68
N GLU A 37 -12.65 -20.21 -37.04
CA GLU A 37 -12.19 -21.22 -36.08
C GLU A 37 -11.29 -22.28 -36.76
N ILE A 38 -11.67 -22.73 -37.96
CA ILE A 38 -10.85 -23.66 -38.77
C ILE A 38 -9.47 -23.09 -39.08
N ARG A 39 -9.39 -21.78 -39.39
CA ARG A 39 -8.11 -21.08 -39.60
C ARG A 39 -7.28 -20.99 -38.32
N PHE A 40 -7.93 -20.77 -37.18
CA PHE A 40 -7.29 -20.54 -35.90
C PHE A 40 -6.69 -21.82 -35.27
N HIS A 41 -7.29 -23.00 -35.47
CA HIS A 41 -6.88 -24.25 -34.81
C HIS A 41 -5.78 -25.08 -35.50
N GLY A 42 -5.10 -24.50 -36.49
CA GLY A 42 -3.89 -25.03 -37.10
C GLY A 42 -4.10 -26.01 -38.26
N HIS A 43 -2.98 -26.46 -38.84
CA HIS A 43 -2.93 -27.18 -40.12
C HIS A 43 -3.80 -28.45 -40.18
N ASN A 44 -3.92 -29.20 -39.08
CA ASN A 44 -4.68 -30.45 -39.06
C ASN A 44 -6.20 -30.25 -39.15
N VAL A 45 -6.75 -29.23 -38.49
CA VAL A 45 -8.19 -28.90 -38.57
C VAL A 45 -8.51 -28.36 -39.96
N LYS A 46 -7.65 -27.48 -40.48
CA LYS A 46 -7.76 -26.98 -41.86
C LYS A 46 -7.74 -28.12 -42.88
N ARG A 47 -6.82 -29.08 -42.74
CA ARG A 47 -6.72 -30.24 -43.64
C ARG A 47 -7.98 -31.11 -43.59
N LEU A 48 -8.54 -31.37 -42.41
CA LEU A 48 -9.78 -32.14 -42.25
C LEU A 48 -10.97 -31.41 -42.88
N ALA A 49 -11.10 -30.11 -42.63
CA ALA A 49 -12.13 -29.26 -43.23
C ALA A 49 -12.04 -29.27 -44.77
N THR A 50 -10.84 -29.11 -45.34
CA THR A 50 -10.65 -29.15 -46.80
C THR A 50 -11.02 -30.51 -47.40
N LYS A 51 -10.63 -31.62 -46.75
CA LYS A 51 -11.01 -32.97 -47.19
C LYS A 51 -12.53 -33.19 -47.13
N LEU A 52 -13.18 -32.69 -46.09
CA LEU A 52 -14.63 -32.77 -45.92
C LEU A 52 -15.36 -31.91 -46.94
N GLN A 53 -14.90 -30.68 -47.18
CA GLN A 53 -15.43 -29.77 -48.20
C GLN A 53 -15.35 -30.39 -49.62
N ALA A 54 -14.24 -31.04 -49.96
CA ALA A 54 -14.08 -31.72 -51.24
C ALA A 54 -14.99 -32.95 -51.38
N ARG A 55 -15.24 -33.68 -50.29
CA ARG A 55 -16.21 -34.80 -50.27
C ARG A 55 -17.64 -34.30 -50.44
N ALA A 56 -18.05 -33.28 -49.69
CA ALA A 56 -19.39 -32.68 -49.80
C ALA A 56 -19.67 -32.11 -51.20
N ARG A 57 -18.71 -31.42 -51.83
CA ARG A 57 -18.86 -30.95 -53.22
C ARG A 57 -19.07 -32.08 -54.24
N ARG A 58 -18.43 -33.23 -54.04
CA ARG A 58 -18.60 -34.41 -54.91
C ARG A 58 -19.97 -35.06 -54.71
N ALA A 59 -20.44 -35.17 -53.47
CA ALA A 59 -21.77 -35.71 -53.16
C ALA A 59 -22.91 -34.86 -53.78
N LEU A 60 -22.73 -33.54 -53.89
CA LEU A 60 -23.68 -32.69 -54.63
C LEU A 60 -23.74 -32.97 -56.15
N GLN A 61 -22.67 -33.54 -56.72
CA GLN A 61 -22.55 -33.81 -58.17
C GLN A 61 -22.95 -35.24 -58.53
N ASP A 62 -22.83 -36.20 -57.60
CA ASP A 62 -23.23 -37.59 -57.80
C ASP A 62 -23.94 -38.15 -56.54
N PRO A 63 -25.28 -38.27 -56.55
CA PRO A 63 -26.08 -38.77 -55.42
C PRO A 63 -25.85 -40.25 -55.06
N ARG A 64 -24.98 -40.95 -55.78
CA ARG A 64 -24.58 -42.35 -55.50
C ARG A 64 -23.36 -42.43 -54.58
N ILE A 65 -22.69 -41.30 -54.31
CA ILE A 65 -21.60 -41.21 -53.35
C ILE A 65 -22.18 -41.25 -51.94
N ASP A 66 -21.58 -42.06 -51.08
CA ASP A 66 -22.04 -42.32 -49.71
C ASP A 66 -22.21 -41.03 -48.88
N ASP A 67 -23.47 -40.71 -48.56
CA ASP A 67 -23.88 -39.56 -47.75
C ASP A 67 -23.68 -39.81 -46.24
N ASP A 68 -23.59 -41.07 -45.79
CA ASP A 68 -23.68 -41.42 -44.37
C ASP A 68 -22.39 -41.02 -43.60
N ASP A 69 -21.23 -40.95 -44.25
CA ASP A 69 -19.95 -40.50 -43.64
C ASP A 69 -19.80 -38.96 -43.55
N LEU A 70 -20.61 -38.18 -44.28
CA LEU A 70 -20.44 -36.72 -44.34
C LEU A 70 -20.88 -36.02 -43.06
N LYS A 71 -22.02 -36.44 -42.49
CA LYS A 71 -22.56 -35.86 -41.27
C LYS A 71 -21.68 -36.18 -40.07
N ASP A 72 -21.32 -37.45 -39.90
CA ASP A 72 -20.46 -37.91 -38.80
C ASP A 72 -19.07 -37.26 -38.86
N SER A 73 -18.48 -37.16 -40.06
CA SER A 73 -17.22 -36.45 -40.27
C SER A 73 -17.30 -34.95 -39.92
N TRP A 74 -18.46 -34.31 -40.17
CA TRP A 74 -18.69 -32.91 -39.81
C TRP A 74 -18.86 -32.73 -38.30
N GLU A 75 -19.66 -33.57 -37.64
CA GLU A 75 -19.85 -33.55 -36.19
C GLU A 75 -18.53 -33.81 -35.45
N ALA A 76 -17.72 -34.77 -35.92
CA ALA A 76 -16.39 -35.02 -35.37
C ALA A 76 -15.45 -33.81 -35.50
N LEU A 77 -15.52 -33.09 -36.63
CA LEU A 77 -14.73 -31.87 -36.84
C LEU A 77 -15.19 -30.73 -35.90
N LEU A 78 -16.50 -30.58 -35.68
CA LEU A 78 -17.05 -29.61 -34.74
C LEU A 78 -16.59 -29.90 -33.31
N LEU A 79 -16.71 -31.16 -32.84
CA LEU A 79 -16.24 -31.56 -31.51
C LEU A 79 -14.73 -31.29 -31.33
N LEU A 80 -13.93 -31.51 -32.38
CA LEU A 80 -12.50 -31.20 -32.34
C LEU A 80 -12.23 -29.69 -32.20
N ILE A 81 -12.97 -28.86 -32.95
CA ILE A 81 -12.88 -27.39 -32.86
C ILE A 81 -13.27 -26.90 -31.46
N GLU A 82 -14.39 -27.40 -30.92
CA GLU A 82 -14.87 -27.05 -29.59
C GLU A 82 -13.89 -27.45 -28.49
N SER A 83 -13.38 -28.68 -28.55
CA SER A 83 -12.38 -29.20 -27.61
C SER A 83 -11.11 -28.34 -27.59
N LYS A 84 -10.59 -28.00 -28.78
CA LYS A 84 -9.42 -27.12 -28.90
C LYS A 84 -9.69 -25.69 -28.41
N THR A 85 -10.88 -25.15 -28.69
CA THR A 85 -11.30 -23.83 -28.19
C THR A 85 -11.37 -23.81 -26.68
N ALA A 86 -12.00 -24.82 -26.07
CA ALA A 86 -12.10 -24.95 -24.62
C ALA A 86 -10.71 -25.10 -23.98
N ALA A 87 -9.82 -25.90 -24.57
CA ALA A 87 -8.44 -26.06 -24.11
C ALA A 87 -7.66 -24.75 -24.18
N ALA A 88 -7.76 -24.00 -25.29
CA ALA A 88 -7.10 -22.70 -25.44
C ALA A 88 -7.62 -21.66 -24.43
N SER A 89 -8.94 -21.63 -24.18
CA SER A 89 -9.54 -20.77 -23.17
C SER A 89 -9.07 -21.12 -21.76
N LYS A 90 -8.98 -22.41 -21.43
CA LYS A 90 -8.44 -22.88 -20.15
C LYS A 90 -6.95 -22.53 -20.00
N ASP A 91 -6.14 -22.72 -21.04
CA ASP A 91 -4.72 -22.35 -21.05
C ASP A 91 -4.52 -20.84 -20.86
N LYS A 92 -5.31 -20.02 -21.55
CA LYS A 92 -5.28 -18.56 -21.39
C LYS A 92 -5.65 -18.14 -19.97
N ALA A 93 -6.71 -18.72 -19.40
CA ALA A 93 -7.11 -18.45 -18.01
C ALA A 93 -6.02 -18.88 -17.02
N HIS A 94 -5.42 -20.06 -17.23
CA HIS A 94 -4.32 -20.56 -16.41
C HIS A 94 -3.10 -19.65 -16.47
N LYS A 95 -2.66 -19.24 -17.67
CA LYS A 95 -1.55 -18.30 -17.86
C LYS A 95 -1.80 -16.96 -17.16
N ALA A 96 -3.02 -16.43 -17.24
CA ALA A 96 -3.38 -15.20 -16.54
C ALA A 96 -3.29 -15.36 -15.01
N GLN A 97 -3.77 -16.49 -14.48
CA GLN A 97 -3.66 -16.80 -13.04
C GLN A 97 -2.20 -16.93 -12.60
N VAL A 98 -1.37 -17.66 -13.36
CA VAL A 98 0.07 -17.83 -13.07
C VAL A 98 0.79 -16.48 -13.07
N TRP A 99 0.52 -15.63 -14.07
CA TRP A 99 1.11 -14.29 -14.15
C TRP A 99 0.74 -13.43 -12.94
N GLU A 100 -0.54 -13.42 -12.55
CA GLU A 100 -1.01 -12.66 -11.38
C GLU A 100 -0.38 -13.18 -10.07
N LEU A 101 -0.23 -14.49 -9.92
CA LEU A 101 0.45 -15.09 -8.76
C LEU A 101 1.94 -14.71 -8.73
N GLN A 102 2.63 -14.73 -9.88
CA GLN A 102 4.03 -14.31 -9.99
C GLN A 102 4.20 -12.83 -9.64
N ARG A 103 3.31 -11.96 -10.12
CA ARG A 103 3.30 -10.53 -9.78
C ARG A 103 3.14 -10.32 -8.27
N ARG A 104 2.16 -10.98 -7.66
CA ARG A 104 1.94 -10.93 -6.20
C ARG A 104 3.15 -11.43 -5.42
N LEU A 105 3.78 -12.52 -5.87
CA LEU A 105 4.99 -13.07 -5.22
C LEU A 105 6.14 -12.06 -5.27
N LYS A 106 6.36 -11.39 -6.41
CA LYS A 106 7.37 -10.34 -6.55
C LYS A 106 7.11 -9.18 -5.60
N GLU A 107 5.87 -8.69 -5.53
CA GLU A 107 5.45 -7.63 -4.60
C GLU A 107 5.69 -8.03 -3.14
N GLN A 108 5.33 -9.25 -2.74
CA GLN A 108 5.57 -9.74 -1.38
C GLN A 108 7.06 -9.83 -1.04
N ARG A 109 7.89 -10.27 -1.99
CA ARG A 109 9.35 -10.30 -1.82
C ARG A 109 9.90 -8.90 -1.60
N THR A 110 9.46 -7.91 -2.37
CA THR A 110 9.87 -6.50 -2.19
C THR A 110 9.46 -5.97 -0.83
N ILE A 111 8.21 -6.18 -0.41
CA ILE A 111 7.71 -5.77 0.91
C ILE A 111 8.54 -6.41 2.02
N THR A 112 8.78 -7.72 1.94
CA THR A 112 9.57 -8.46 2.95
C THR A 112 11.00 -7.93 3.06
N LYS A 113 11.66 -7.67 1.92
CA LYS A 113 13.01 -7.06 1.91
C LYS A 113 13.00 -5.68 2.56
N LYS A 114 12.03 -4.82 2.21
CA LYS A 114 11.87 -3.48 2.78
C LYS A 114 11.62 -3.55 4.30
N THR A 115 10.71 -4.41 4.74
CA THR A 115 10.43 -4.61 6.18
C THR A 115 11.68 -5.08 6.92
N ARG A 116 12.42 -6.06 6.37
CA ARG A 116 13.66 -6.54 6.99
C ARG A 116 14.71 -5.42 7.10
N PHE A 117 14.95 -4.68 6.02
CA PHE A 117 15.85 -3.52 6.03
C PHE A 117 15.45 -2.51 7.11
N ASN A 118 14.16 -2.13 7.14
CA ASN A 118 13.60 -1.20 8.10
C ASN A 118 13.75 -1.67 9.56
N MET A 119 13.57 -2.98 9.82
CA MET A 119 13.76 -3.52 11.17
C MET A 119 15.23 -3.49 11.62
N HIS A 120 16.19 -3.73 10.72
CA HIS A 120 17.61 -3.72 11.08
C HIS A 120 18.20 -2.32 11.22
N ILE A 121 17.81 -1.38 10.37
CA ILE A 121 18.43 -0.05 10.36
C ILE A 121 18.06 0.80 11.59
N ARG A 122 16.94 0.49 12.26
CA ARG A 122 16.42 1.25 13.39
C ARG A 122 17.45 1.41 14.50
N ASP A 123 18.04 0.31 14.95
CA ASP A 123 18.83 0.32 16.18
C ASP A 123 20.10 1.17 15.99
N TRP A 124 20.69 1.11 14.80
CA TRP A 124 21.78 1.98 14.37
C TRP A 124 21.37 3.46 14.37
N ILE A 125 20.22 3.80 13.79
CA ILE A 125 19.74 5.18 13.74
C ILE A 125 19.46 5.72 15.15
N HIS A 126 18.85 4.91 16.01
CA HIS A 126 18.59 5.28 17.40
C HIS A 126 19.89 5.52 18.19
N ASP A 127 20.91 4.69 17.98
CA ASP A 127 22.21 4.88 18.63
C ASP A 127 22.90 6.17 18.15
N ILE A 128 22.91 6.43 16.83
CA ILE A 128 23.39 7.69 16.25
C ILE A 128 22.65 8.88 16.88
N HIS A 129 21.32 8.83 16.92
CA HIS A 129 20.51 9.88 17.53
C HIS A 129 20.83 10.08 19.02
N ASN A 130 21.03 9.00 19.77
CA ASN A 130 21.47 9.07 21.16
C ASN A 130 22.85 9.74 21.30
N ARG A 131 23.78 9.45 20.40
CA ARG A 131 25.10 10.09 20.39
C ARG A 131 25.01 11.57 20.05
N VAL A 132 24.18 11.95 19.07
CA VAL A 132 23.94 13.35 18.68
C VAL A 132 23.31 14.12 19.85
N LYS A 133 22.23 13.61 20.45
CA LYS A 133 21.49 14.29 21.53
C LYS A 133 22.27 14.41 22.84
N ALA A 134 23.21 13.48 23.12
CA ALA A 134 23.96 13.46 24.38
C ALA A 134 24.74 14.76 24.64
N GLY A 135 25.25 15.41 23.61
CA GLY A 135 26.01 16.66 23.75
C GLY A 135 25.17 17.93 23.71
N GLU A 136 23.85 17.84 23.64
CA GLU A 136 23.02 19.04 23.48
C GLU A 136 23.07 19.97 24.69
N LYS A 137 23.19 19.42 25.90
CA LYS A 137 23.38 20.25 27.09
C LYS A 137 24.62 21.13 26.95
N LEU A 138 25.74 20.55 26.50
CA LEU A 138 27.00 21.27 26.33
C LEU A 138 26.86 22.39 25.29
N ILE A 139 26.21 22.12 24.16
CA ILE A 139 25.98 23.14 23.11
C ILE A 139 25.08 24.26 23.61
N ILE A 140 24.03 23.93 24.37
CA ILE A 140 23.16 24.92 25.00
C ILE A 140 23.96 25.81 25.94
N ASP A 141 24.76 25.22 26.82
CA ASP A 141 25.56 25.96 27.80
C ASP A 141 26.57 26.88 27.07
N GLN A 142 27.27 26.38 26.04
CA GLN A 142 28.19 27.17 25.21
C GLN A 142 27.48 28.34 24.51
N TYR A 143 26.32 28.09 23.92
CA TYR A 143 25.55 29.12 23.24
C TYR A 143 25.02 30.19 24.19
N CYS A 144 24.58 29.81 25.41
CA CYS A 144 24.19 30.77 26.43
C CYS A 144 25.36 31.67 26.83
N GLU A 145 26.57 31.12 26.93
CA GLU A 145 27.78 31.91 27.21
C GLU A 145 28.14 32.87 26.07
N GLU A 146 28.04 32.42 24.81
CA GLU A 146 28.21 33.27 23.61
C GLU A 146 27.23 34.44 23.61
N VAL A 147 25.93 34.16 23.80
CA VAL A 147 24.88 35.19 23.85
C VAL A 147 25.10 36.15 25.01
N ARG A 148 25.44 35.64 26.21
CA ARG A 148 25.73 36.47 27.38
C ARG A 148 26.88 37.44 27.09
N LYS A 149 27.95 36.95 26.44
CA LYS A 149 29.10 37.77 26.05
C LYS A 149 28.68 38.89 25.08
N GLN A 150 27.98 38.55 24.00
CA GLN A 150 27.51 39.52 23.00
C GLN A 150 26.59 40.58 23.60
N LEU A 151 25.66 40.20 24.47
CA LEU A 151 24.75 41.14 25.13
C LEU A 151 25.52 42.09 26.07
N THR A 152 26.51 41.57 26.79
CA THR A 152 27.35 42.38 27.68
C THR A 152 28.20 43.36 26.88
N GLU A 153 28.80 42.92 25.77
CA GLU A 153 29.56 43.77 24.83
C GLU A 153 28.68 44.86 24.19
N SER A 154 27.38 44.60 24.03
CA SER A 154 26.39 45.56 23.52
C SER A 154 25.90 46.58 24.58
N GLY A 155 26.50 46.60 25.77
CA GLY A 155 26.18 47.56 26.84
C GLY A 155 25.08 47.10 27.81
N MET A 156 24.59 45.86 27.69
CA MET A 156 23.66 45.30 28.67
C MET A 156 24.38 44.96 29.98
N SER A 157 23.74 45.25 31.13
CA SER A 157 24.32 44.86 32.43
C SER A 157 24.50 43.34 32.52
N GLY A 158 25.58 42.88 33.14
CA GLY A 158 25.93 41.46 33.18
C GLY A 158 24.84 40.54 33.75
N GLU A 159 24.10 41.00 34.76
CA GLU A 159 22.98 40.24 35.34
C GLU A 159 21.76 40.17 34.40
N LEU A 160 21.45 41.26 33.69
CA LEU A 160 20.37 41.26 32.69
C LEU A 160 20.74 40.42 31.46
N ALA A 161 22.01 40.48 31.02
CA ALA A 161 22.54 39.66 29.95
C ALA A 161 22.48 38.17 30.29
N ARG A 162 22.89 37.80 31.52
CA ARG A 162 22.79 36.42 32.02
C ARG A 162 21.34 35.94 32.05
N ARG A 163 20.41 36.69 32.65
CA ARG A 163 18.98 36.32 32.69
C ARG A 163 18.38 36.17 31.29
N THR A 164 18.82 37.00 30.35
CA THR A 164 18.36 36.93 28.95
C THR A 164 18.90 35.68 28.26
N ALA A 165 20.19 35.37 28.42
CA ALA A 165 20.80 34.15 27.89
C ALA A 165 20.26 32.87 28.54
N ASP A 166 19.89 32.89 29.83
CA ASP A 166 19.32 31.73 30.53
C ASP A 166 17.97 31.29 29.94
N LYS A 167 17.24 32.18 29.25
CA LYS A 167 15.99 31.82 28.53
C LYS A 167 16.19 30.74 27.47
N PHE A 168 17.42 30.54 27.01
CA PHE A 168 17.75 29.59 25.95
C PHE A 168 18.05 28.19 26.50
N LYS A 169 18.24 28.05 27.82
CA LYS A 169 18.49 26.76 28.48
C LYS A 169 17.28 25.83 28.44
N THR A 170 16.08 26.40 28.31
CA THR A 170 14.81 25.65 28.27
C THR A 170 14.51 25.07 26.89
N PHE A 171 15.24 25.47 25.86
CA PHE A 171 15.06 24.97 24.51
C PHE A 171 15.94 23.74 24.26
N ALA A 172 15.39 22.68 23.67
CA ALA A 172 16.13 21.53 23.18
C ALA A 172 15.50 21.04 21.87
N ALA A 173 16.34 20.74 20.88
CA ALA A 173 15.96 20.16 19.60
C ALA A 173 15.90 18.63 19.66
N CYS A 174 16.80 17.98 20.41
CA CYS A 174 16.93 16.51 20.45
C CYS A 174 16.74 15.90 21.84
N LYS A 175 17.10 16.61 22.92
CA LYS A 175 17.14 16.09 24.28
C LYS A 175 15.73 15.92 24.83
N GLY A 176 15.47 14.74 25.39
CA GLY A 176 14.14 14.36 25.87
C GLY A 176 13.19 13.95 24.74
N HIS A 177 13.63 14.03 23.48
CA HIS A 177 12.86 13.65 22.32
C HIS A 177 13.33 12.30 21.76
N GLN A 178 12.38 11.57 21.17
CA GLN A 178 12.69 10.49 20.25
C GLN A 178 13.05 11.08 18.88
N ILE A 179 13.77 10.31 18.05
CA ILE A 179 14.19 10.79 16.73
C ILE A 179 13.01 11.26 15.85
N SER A 180 11.86 10.59 15.93
CA SER A 180 10.63 10.97 15.21
C SER A 180 10.02 12.28 15.73
N GLU A 181 10.12 12.55 17.03
CA GLU A 181 9.69 13.82 17.62
C GLU A 181 10.62 14.97 17.19
N THR A 182 11.94 14.74 17.17
CA THR A 182 12.90 15.71 16.60
C THR A 182 12.59 15.99 15.13
N PHE A 183 12.32 14.94 14.34
CA PHE A 183 11.97 15.10 12.92
C PHE A 183 10.71 15.95 12.72
N THR A 184 9.68 15.72 13.54
CA THR A 184 8.42 16.48 13.50
C THR A 184 8.63 17.98 13.71
N ARG A 185 9.65 18.38 14.49
CA ARG A 185 9.99 19.79 14.75
C ARG A 185 10.83 20.41 13.63
N VAL A 186 11.69 19.63 13.01
CA VAL A 186 12.59 20.07 11.93
C VAL A 186 11.88 20.15 10.58
N GLN A 187 10.90 19.27 10.32
CA GLN A 187 10.24 19.16 9.02
C GLN A 187 9.53 20.47 8.57
N PRO A 188 8.82 21.22 9.44
CA PRO A 188 8.22 22.49 9.05
C PRO A 188 9.25 23.53 8.62
N GLU A 189 10.42 23.58 9.26
CA GLU A 189 11.49 24.50 8.90
C GLU A 189 12.09 24.16 7.53
N ILE A 190 12.33 22.86 7.25
CA ILE A 190 12.77 22.40 5.92
C ILE A 190 11.74 22.79 4.84
N ALA A 191 10.45 22.63 5.14
CA ALA A 191 9.40 23.01 4.20
C ALA A 191 9.40 24.52 3.93
N ALA A 192 9.55 25.34 4.98
CA ALA A 192 9.64 26.80 4.86
C ALA A 192 10.85 27.22 4.00
N ILE A 193 12.02 26.61 4.20
CA ILE A 193 13.23 26.85 3.39
C ILE A 193 12.95 26.55 1.91
N LYS A 194 12.34 25.39 1.61
CA LYS A 194 12.04 24.99 0.22
C LYS A 194 11.07 25.95 -0.46
N VAL A 195 10.03 26.39 0.25
CA VAL A 195 9.08 27.39 -0.25
C VAL A 195 9.80 28.70 -0.54
N TRP A 196 10.58 29.22 0.41
CA TRP A 196 11.35 30.45 0.25
C TRP A 196 12.33 30.38 -0.93
N HIS A 197 13.04 29.26 -1.07
CA HIS A 197 13.97 29.04 -2.18
C HIS A 197 13.25 29.00 -3.53
N SER A 198 12.12 28.28 -3.62
CA SER A 198 11.32 28.18 -4.85
C SER A 198 10.68 29.50 -5.28
N ALA A 199 10.44 30.41 -4.33
CA ALA A 199 9.94 31.77 -4.57
C ALA A 199 11.03 32.76 -5.00
N GLY A 200 12.25 32.26 -5.31
CA GLY A 200 13.36 33.08 -5.77
C GLY A 200 14.04 33.90 -4.67
N ARG A 201 13.89 33.51 -3.39
CA ARG A 201 14.53 34.19 -2.24
C ARG A 201 14.12 35.67 -2.10
N THR A 202 12.90 36.00 -2.52
CA THR A 202 12.38 37.38 -2.60
C THR A 202 11.78 37.91 -1.29
N ALA A 203 11.40 37.02 -0.38
CA ALA A 203 10.86 37.35 0.95
C ALA A 203 11.93 37.21 2.04
N GLU A 204 11.59 37.59 3.28
CA GLU A 204 12.46 37.35 4.44
C GLU A 204 12.79 35.86 4.60
N PRO A 205 14.05 35.50 4.90
CA PRO A 205 14.44 34.11 5.14
C PRO A 205 13.67 33.52 6.33
N PRO A 206 13.23 32.25 6.26
CA PRO A 206 12.50 31.62 7.35
C PRO A 206 13.39 31.39 8.59
N ALA A 207 12.76 31.51 9.76
CA ALA A 207 13.29 31.09 11.06
C ALA A 207 13.57 29.57 11.08
N THR A 208 14.79 29.19 11.49
CA THR A 208 15.25 27.78 11.49
C THR A 208 15.93 27.31 12.79
N PRO A 209 15.42 27.68 13.99
CA PRO A 209 16.08 27.39 15.27
C PRO A 209 16.30 25.90 15.55
N TYR A 210 15.41 25.00 15.12
CA TYR A 210 15.61 23.56 15.29
C TYR A 210 16.72 23.04 14.37
N LEU A 211 16.70 23.40 13.09
CA LEU A 211 17.69 23.01 12.09
C LEU A 211 19.09 23.51 12.43
N ASP A 212 19.22 24.74 12.91
CA ASP A 212 20.50 25.34 13.27
C ASP A 212 21.13 24.62 14.48
N ARG A 213 20.31 24.27 15.46
CA ARG A 213 20.77 23.49 16.61
C ARG A 213 21.10 22.05 16.21
N VAL A 214 20.31 21.43 15.34
CA VAL A 214 20.65 20.13 14.75
C VAL A 214 21.98 20.19 13.99
N ALA A 215 22.23 21.25 13.22
CA ALA A 215 23.50 21.44 12.51
C ALA A 215 24.68 21.46 13.49
N ARG A 216 24.60 22.26 14.57
CA ARG A 216 25.63 22.30 15.63
C ARG A 216 25.83 20.94 16.30
N LEU A 217 24.76 20.21 16.57
CA LEU A 217 24.82 18.87 17.18
C LEU A 217 25.48 17.84 16.26
N CYS A 218 25.19 17.89 14.97
CA CYS A 218 25.78 17.06 13.94
C CYS A 218 27.28 17.34 13.78
N ALA A 219 27.66 18.62 13.67
CA ALA A 219 29.05 19.04 13.57
C ALA A 219 29.90 18.53 14.76
N ARG A 220 29.36 18.58 15.98
CA ARG A 220 30.04 18.08 17.19
C ARG A 220 30.42 16.60 17.09
N VAL A 221 29.65 15.79 16.39
CA VAL A 221 29.90 14.34 16.24
C VAL A 221 30.49 13.98 14.88
N GLY A 222 30.85 14.97 14.05
CA GLY A 222 31.37 14.74 12.71
C GLY A 222 30.34 14.12 11.75
N LEU A 223 29.05 14.35 11.98
CA LEU A 223 27.97 13.86 11.12
C LEU A 223 27.51 14.98 10.20
N ASP A 224 27.30 14.67 8.93
CA ASP A 224 26.69 15.59 7.98
C ASP A 224 25.20 15.83 8.33
N ARG A 225 24.75 17.09 8.24
CA ARG A 225 23.38 17.48 8.63
C ARG A 225 22.34 16.81 7.73
N LYS A 226 22.55 16.82 6.41
CA LYS A 226 21.62 16.19 5.47
C LYS A 226 21.52 14.69 5.74
N THR A 227 22.65 14.01 5.93
CA THR A 227 22.69 12.59 6.28
C THR A 227 21.86 12.31 7.52
N TYR A 228 22.01 13.12 8.58
CA TYR A 228 21.22 12.94 9.79
C TYR A 228 19.72 13.14 9.57
N ILE A 229 19.32 14.15 8.79
CA ILE A 229 17.91 14.39 8.43
C ILE A 229 17.35 13.21 7.61
N ASP A 230 18.13 12.67 6.67
CA ASP A 230 17.72 11.50 5.88
C ASP A 230 17.54 10.26 6.79
N LEU A 231 18.40 10.07 7.80
CA LEU A 231 18.23 9.01 8.80
C LEU A 231 16.97 9.23 9.66
N MET A 232 16.66 10.48 10.04
CA MET A 232 15.40 10.80 10.73
C MET A 232 14.18 10.43 9.87
N ALA A 233 14.18 10.81 8.60
CA ALA A 233 13.11 10.53 7.66
C ALA A 233 12.92 9.01 7.45
N LEU A 234 14.02 8.25 7.34
CA LEU A 234 13.98 6.79 7.28
C LEU A 234 13.39 6.17 8.55
N CYS A 235 13.74 6.70 9.73
CA CYS A 235 13.17 6.21 10.98
C CYS A 235 11.66 6.50 11.08
N ASP A 236 11.22 7.69 10.65
CA ASP A 236 9.80 8.04 10.58
C ASP A 236 9.02 7.15 9.59
N GLU A 237 9.57 6.90 8.40
CA GLU A 237 8.96 5.97 7.44
C GLU A 237 8.82 4.56 8.02
N ARG A 238 9.84 4.11 8.76
CA ARG A 238 9.79 2.83 9.47
C ARG A 238 8.73 2.84 10.55
N ASP A 239 8.64 3.88 11.37
CA ASP A 239 7.62 3.99 12.41
C ASP A 239 6.22 3.93 11.78
N ARG A 240 5.98 4.64 10.67
CA ARG A 240 4.71 4.54 9.92
C ARG A 240 4.43 3.14 9.37
N SER A 241 5.47 2.40 8.99
CA SER A 241 5.34 1.06 8.42
C SER A 241 5.18 -0.05 9.48
N ALA A 242 5.90 0.06 10.59
CA ALA A 242 6.00 -0.96 11.62
C ALA A 242 5.02 -0.73 12.78
N HIS A 243 4.75 0.53 13.12
CA HIS A 243 3.85 0.87 14.21
C HIS A 243 2.48 1.18 13.68
N HIS A 244 1.54 0.34 14.07
CA HIS A 244 0.14 0.68 14.06
C HIS A 244 -0.21 0.89 15.53
N PRO A 245 -0.15 2.12 16.08
CA PRO A 245 -0.48 2.38 17.48
C PRO A 245 -1.99 2.25 17.70
N PRO A 246 -2.46 1.89 18.92
CA PRO A 246 -3.88 1.94 19.27
C PRO A 246 -4.49 3.33 19.02
N PRO A 247 -5.82 3.47 18.91
CA PRO A 247 -6.46 4.78 18.81
C PRO A 247 -6.03 5.69 19.96
N HIS A 248 -5.48 6.87 19.65
CA HIS A 248 -5.14 7.84 20.68
C HIS A 248 -6.41 8.52 21.18
N PHE A 249 -6.77 8.36 22.46
CA PHE A 249 -8.02 8.89 23.02
C PHE A 249 -8.14 10.41 22.93
N GLY A 250 -7.01 11.13 22.96
CA GLY A 250 -6.95 12.59 22.77
C GLY A 250 -7.52 13.08 21.43
N ASN A 251 -7.55 12.22 20.39
CA ASN A 251 -8.16 12.56 19.10
C ASN A 251 -9.70 12.51 19.14
N TYR A 252 -10.29 12.15 20.29
CA TYR A 252 -11.72 11.95 20.48
C TYR A 252 -12.26 12.79 21.64
N LEU A 253 -11.55 13.86 22.01
CA LEU A 253 -12.06 14.83 22.98
C LEU A 253 -13.26 15.60 22.42
N ASP A 254 -14.19 15.95 23.30
CA ASP A 254 -15.24 16.91 23.04
C ASP A 254 -14.78 18.34 23.38
N GLN A 255 -15.68 19.31 23.21
CA GLN A 255 -15.39 20.72 23.48
C GLN A 255 -15.09 21.01 24.96
N ASN A 256 -15.51 20.13 25.87
CA ASN A 256 -15.30 20.24 27.31
C ASN A 256 -14.07 19.44 27.77
N GLY A 257 -13.30 18.84 26.85
CA GLY A 257 -12.16 18.00 27.17
C GLY A 257 -12.51 16.59 27.66
N ASN A 258 -13.76 16.14 27.48
CA ASN A 258 -14.15 14.77 27.81
C ASN A 258 -13.91 13.84 26.61
N VAL A 259 -13.41 12.63 26.88
CA VAL A 259 -13.20 11.62 25.84
C VAL A 259 -14.52 11.00 25.41
N LYS A 260 -14.83 11.04 24.11
CA LYS A 260 -15.96 10.31 23.51
C LYS A 260 -15.61 8.82 23.35
N TRP A 261 -15.71 8.06 24.44
CA TRP A 261 -15.34 6.64 24.50
C TRP A 261 -16.05 5.73 23.49
N SER A 262 -17.26 6.08 23.05
CA SER A 262 -17.98 5.35 22.00
C SER A 262 -17.29 5.48 20.63
N LYS A 263 -16.71 6.66 20.34
CA LYS A 263 -15.91 6.87 19.13
C LYS A 263 -14.59 6.10 19.18
N VAL A 264 -13.97 6.02 20.36
CA VAL A 264 -12.77 5.20 20.59
C VAL A 264 -13.08 3.72 20.37
N HIS A 265 -14.22 3.22 20.87
CA HIS A 265 -14.68 1.86 20.63
C HIS A 265 -14.89 1.58 19.13
N ASN A 266 -15.56 2.50 18.42
CA ASN A 266 -15.77 2.41 16.98
C ASN A 266 -14.45 2.36 16.19
N ALA A 267 -13.43 3.11 16.62
CA ALA A 267 -12.09 3.05 16.04
C ALA A 267 -11.44 1.68 16.25
N CYS A 268 -11.58 1.09 17.44
CA CYS A 268 -11.15 -0.28 17.73
C CYS A 268 -11.83 -1.30 16.81
N ASP A 269 -13.15 -1.18 16.61
CA ASP A 269 -13.90 -2.10 15.76
C ASP A 269 -13.56 -1.96 14.27
N ARG A 270 -13.33 -0.73 13.78
CA ARG A 270 -12.78 -0.52 12.43
C ARG A 270 -11.47 -1.27 12.25
N ARG A 271 -10.60 -1.27 13.27
CA ARG A 271 -9.32 -1.97 13.25
C ARG A 271 -9.47 -3.49 13.23
N LYS A 272 -10.37 -4.05 14.06
CA LYS A 272 -10.72 -5.48 14.04
C LYS A 272 -11.24 -5.91 12.66
N ARG A 273 -12.07 -5.07 12.00
CA ARG A 273 -12.55 -5.32 10.63
C ARG A 273 -11.41 -5.28 9.60
N TYR A 274 -10.48 -4.34 9.74
CA TYR A 274 -9.30 -4.27 8.88
C TYR A 274 -8.45 -5.55 9.00
N TYR A 275 -8.15 -6.01 10.22
CA TYR A 275 -7.40 -7.26 10.43
C TYR A 275 -8.13 -8.49 9.87
N ARG A 276 -9.47 -8.53 9.94
CA ARG A 276 -10.27 -9.59 9.30
C ARG A 276 -10.07 -9.62 7.79
N LYS A 277 -10.05 -8.45 7.13
CA LYS A 277 -9.76 -8.34 5.70
C LYS A 277 -8.35 -8.84 5.37
N LEU A 278 -7.35 -8.50 6.19
CA LEU A 278 -5.98 -8.98 6.01
C LEU A 278 -5.85 -10.50 6.17
N ARG A 279 -6.54 -11.09 7.15
CA ARG A 279 -6.66 -12.54 7.28
C ARG A 279 -7.28 -13.18 6.03
N GLY A 280 -8.37 -12.61 5.52
CA GLY A 280 -9.00 -13.10 4.28
C GLY A 280 -8.08 -13.04 3.05
N LYS A 281 -7.04 -12.20 3.09
CA LYS A 281 -5.98 -12.13 2.07
C LYS A 281 -4.76 -13.02 2.38
N GLY A 282 -4.84 -13.89 3.38
CA GLY A 282 -3.75 -14.78 3.80
C GLY A 282 -2.56 -14.07 4.46
N LYS A 283 -2.74 -12.83 4.95
CA LYS A 283 -1.65 -12.08 5.62
C LYS A 283 -1.41 -12.48 7.07
N PHE A 284 -2.43 -13.07 7.69
CA PHE A 284 -2.38 -13.56 9.06
C PHE A 284 -3.01 -14.94 9.12
N THR A 285 -2.49 -15.80 10.00
CA THR A 285 -3.17 -17.02 10.40
C THR A 285 -4.45 -16.70 11.20
N GLN A 286 -5.34 -17.68 11.35
CA GLN A 286 -6.53 -17.51 12.17
C GLN A 286 -6.18 -17.21 13.64
N GLU A 287 -5.13 -17.84 14.18
CA GLU A 287 -4.62 -17.61 15.53
C GLU A 287 -4.08 -16.18 15.71
N GLN A 288 -3.26 -15.70 14.76
CA GLN A 288 -2.76 -14.33 14.78
C GLN A 288 -3.90 -13.31 14.73
N TYR A 289 -4.92 -13.55 13.91
CA TYR A 289 -6.12 -12.71 13.87
C TYR A 289 -6.89 -12.73 15.20
N ALA A 290 -7.06 -13.91 15.81
CA ALA A 290 -7.74 -14.04 17.09
C ALA A 290 -7.00 -13.26 18.19
N LEU A 291 -5.66 -13.35 18.23
CA LEU A 291 -4.82 -12.59 19.15
C LEU A 291 -4.96 -11.08 18.94
N LEU A 292 -4.86 -10.59 17.69
CA LEU A 292 -5.03 -9.16 17.37
C LEU A 292 -6.41 -8.63 17.79
N ARG A 293 -7.47 -9.42 17.56
CA ARG A 293 -8.83 -9.09 18.01
C ARG A 293 -8.90 -9.01 19.53
N ASN A 294 -8.31 -9.98 20.22
CA ASN A 294 -8.30 -10.04 21.69
C ASN A 294 -7.56 -8.85 22.28
N VAL A 295 -6.30 -8.61 21.86
CA VAL A 295 -5.49 -7.48 22.32
C VAL A 295 -6.18 -6.14 22.07
N THR A 296 -6.84 -5.95 20.93
CA THR A 296 -7.61 -4.73 20.65
C THR A 296 -8.77 -4.56 21.63
N GLY A 297 -9.46 -5.66 21.98
CA GLY A 297 -10.53 -5.65 22.98
C GLY A 297 -10.01 -5.38 24.40
N THR A 298 -8.93 -6.05 24.80
CA THR A 298 -8.27 -5.86 26.09
C THR A 298 -7.76 -4.43 26.25
N TRP A 299 -7.12 -3.86 25.22
CA TRP A 299 -6.68 -2.47 25.23
C TRP A 299 -7.84 -1.49 25.49
N TYR A 300 -9.02 -1.72 24.92
CA TYR A 300 -10.17 -0.86 25.22
C TYR A 300 -10.67 -1.05 26.66
N LYS A 301 -10.71 -2.31 27.13
CA LYS A 301 -11.17 -2.65 28.49
C LYS A 301 -10.33 -2.07 29.62
N VAL A 302 -9.04 -1.78 29.39
CA VAL A 302 -8.21 -1.11 30.41
C VAL A 302 -8.61 0.36 30.62
N TYR A 303 -9.41 0.95 29.72
CA TYR A 303 -9.97 2.29 29.90
C TYR A 303 -11.45 2.28 30.28
N VAL A 304 -12.25 1.40 29.67
CA VAL A 304 -13.70 1.33 29.87
C VAL A 304 -14.06 -0.08 30.35
N SER A 305 -14.49 -0.18 31.61
CA SER A 305 -14.84 -1.43 32.28
C SER A 305 -16.27 -1.88 31.96
N GLY A 306 -17.15 -0.95 31.59
CA GLY A 306 -18.56 -1.22 31.30
C GLY A 306 -19.27 -0.03 30.68
N TRP A 307 -20.57 -0.17 30.48
CA TRP A 307 -21.46 0.89 30.03
C TRP A 307 -22.72 0.88 30.91
N ASN A 308 -23.12 2.06 31.33
CA ASN A 308 -24.38 2.26 32.03
C ASN A 308 -25.56 2.21 31.04
N ALA A 309 -26.77 2.06 31.56
CA ALA A 309 -28.00 1.97 30.74
C ALA A 309 -28.28 3.25 29.93
N ASP A 310 -27.82 4.40 30.42
CA ASP A 310 -27.93 5.71 29.75
C ASP A 310 -26.90 5.92 28.62
N GLY A 311 -26.05 4.92 28.36
CA GLY A 311 -25.02 4.99 27.35
C GLY A 311 -23.76 5.75 27.79
N THR A 312 -23.60 6.05 29.08
CA THR A 312 -22.34 6.58 29.63
C THR A 312 -21.35 5.45 29.94
N PRO A 313 -20.03 5.66 29.76
CA PRO A 313 -19.04 4.63 30.01
C PRO A 313 -18.71 4.53 31.50
N THR A 314 -18.61 3.31 32.02
CA THR A 314 -17.97 3.05 33.31
C THR A 314 -16.47 2.98 33.10
N LEU A 315 -15.72 3.92 33.68
CA LEU A 315 -14.27 3.97 33.52
C LEU A 315 -13.57 2.94 34.40
N ALA A 316 -12.46 2.42 33.92
CA ALA A 316 -11.58 1.57 34.72
C ALA A 316 -10.86 2.40 35.79
N LYS A 317 -10.49 1.74 36.90
CA LYS A 317 -9.81 2.40 38.03
C LYS A 317 -8.53 3.11 37.57
N GLY A 318 -8.41 4.39 37.91
CA GLY A 318 -7.21 5.20 37.63
C GLY A 318 -7.20 5.91 36.27
N VAL A 319 -8.22 5.69 35.42
CA VAL A 319 -8.33 6.37 34.12
C VAL A 319 -8.50 7.88 34.29
N ASP A 320 -9.25 8.33 35.30
CA ASP A 320 -9.44 9.77 35.57
C ASP A 320 -8.11 10.49 35.76
N LYS A 321 -7.18 9.89 36.54
CA LYS A 321 -5.83 10.44 36.75
C LYS A 321 -5.04 10.54 35.44
N ILE A 322 -5.17 9.54 34.55
CA ILE A 322 -4.53 9.55 33.23
C ILE A 322 -5.07 10.69 32.38
N LEU A 323 -6.39 10.91 32.39
CA LEU A 323 -7.03 11.99 31.66
C LEU A 323 -6.63 13.36 32.22
N ASP A 324 -6.61 13.52 33.54
CA ASP A 324 -6.17 14.76 34.21
C ASP A 324 -4.73 15.12 33.86
N GLU A 325 -3.81 14.15 33.91
CA GLU A 325 -2.42 14.37 33.52
C GLU A 325 -2.28 14.72 32.05
N TYR A 326 -3.07 14.08 31.17
CA TYR A 326 -3.09 14.40 29.75
C TYR A 326 -3.57 15.82 29.51
N MET A 327 -4.67 16.25 30.14
CA MET A 327 -5.21 17.60 30.02
C MET A 327 -4.24 18.66 30.56
N LYS A 328 -3.57 18.39 31.69
CA LYS A 328 -2.50 19.26 32.22
C LYS A 328 -1.33 19.39 31.25
N LYS A 329 -0.94 18.31 30.57
CA LYS A 329 0.11 18.35 29.53
C LYS A 329 -0.34 19.15 28.32
N LEU A 330 -1.59 18.97 27.89
CA LEU A 330 -2.16 19.70 26.75
C LEU A 330 -2.18 21.22 27.00
N GLN A 331 -2.57 21.64 28.21
CA GLN A 331 -2.55 23.04 28.63
C GLN A 331 -1.13 23.60 28.74
N LYS A 332 -0.15 22.79 29.16
CA LYS A 332 1.27 23.18 29.18
C LYS A 332 1.91 23.20 27.78
N SER A 333 1.34 22.47 26.82
CA SER A 333 1.80 22.41 25.43
C SER A 333 1.22 23.51 24.55
N ASP A 334 0.61 24.54 25.13
CA ASP A 334 0.46 25.83 24.48
C ASP A 334 1.64 26.73 24.92
N PRO A 335 2.86 26.51 24.38
CA PRO A 335 3.93 27.46 24.62
C PRO A 335 3.59 28.69 23.80
N SER A 336 3.48 29.85 24.45
CA SER A 336 4.05 31.05 23.85
C SER A 336 5.39 30.62 23.24
N ALA A 337 5.53 30.69 21.91
CA ALA A 337 6.69 30.15 21.21
C ALA A 337 7.93 30.57 21.99
N PRO A 338 8.77 29.62 22.45
CA PRO A 338 10.02 30.01 23.09
C PRO A 338 10.68 31.01 22.15
N THR A 339 11.01 32.20 22.68
CA THR A 339 11.66 33.28 21.94
C THR A 339 13.10 32.82 21.68
N ILE A 340 13.23 31.81 20.82
CA ILE A 340 14.50 31.29 20.35
C ILE A 340 14.89 32.27 19.25
N PRO A 341 15.95 33.05 19.43
CA PRO A 341 16.44 33.91 18.38
C PRO A 341 16.84 33.07 17.20
N ASP A 342 16.41 33.56 16.05
CA ASP A 342 16.80 33.01 14.78
C ASP A 342 18.31 33.20 14.60
N SER A 343 18.99 32.18 14.05
CA SER A 343 20.30 32.46 13.48
C SER A 343 20.07 33.17 12.15
N PRO A 344 20.81 34.28 11.89
CA PRO A 344 20.69 35.01 10.66
C PRO A 344 20.96 34.09 9.46
N TYR A 345 20.35 34.40 8.33
CA TYR A 345 20.66 33.74 7.08
C TYR A 345 22.02 34.22 6.57
N GLU A 346 22.83 33.27 6.10
CA GLU A 346 24.07 33.51 5.38
C GLU A 346 24.03 32.71 4.07
N GLU A 347 24.67 33.21 3.02
CA GLU A 347 24.72 32.50 1.74
C GLU A 347 25.36 31.11 1.92
N GLY A 348 24.73 30.09 1.35
CA GLY A 348 25.16 28.70 1.50
C GLY A 348 24.63 27.98 2.74
N LYS A 349 23.95 28.66 3.68
CA LYS A 349 23.47 28.08 4.95
C LYS A 349 22.63 26.81 4.80
N TRP A 350 21.88 26.66 3.70
CA TRP A 350 20.94 25.55 3.47
C TRP A 350 21.19 24.78 2.16
N ASP A 351 22.35 24.97 1.53
CA ASP A 351 22.66 24.35 0.22
C ASP A 351 22.72 22.83 0.29
N ASP A 352 23.03 22.26 1.46
CA ASP A 352 22.92 20.82 1.70
C ASP A 352 21.47 20.32 1.70
N LEU A 353 20.45 21.16 1.91
CA LEU A 353 19.05 20.73 2.05
C LEU A 353 18.17 20.98 0.81
N LEU A 354 18.68 21.75 -0.14
CA LEU A 354 18.04 22.20 -1.36
C LEU A 354 18.53 21.39 -2.57
#